data_AF-A0A2M7NAL8-F1
#
_entry.id   AF-A0A2M7NAL8-F1
#
_cell.length_a   1.000
_cell.length_b   1.000
_cell.length_c   1.000
_cell.angle_alpha   90.00
_cell.angle_beta   90.00
_cell.angle_gamma   90.00
#
_symmetry.space_group_name_H-M   'P 1'
#
loop_
_entity.id
_entity.type
_entity.pdbx_description
1 polymer ?
#
loop_
_entity_poly.entity_id
_entity_poly.type
_entity_poly.pdbx_seq_one_letter_code
_entity_poly.pdbx_strand_id
1 'polypeptide(L)'
;QEKDPRALEYAEKANQITADNPAAMDTLAWILLEQGKTARALGLLQKAVAIAPQLTEIHYHLAVALVKSGDKVQARKELELLLKDKKPFPEIEQARALLKQL
;
A
#
# COMPACT_ATOMS: atom_id res chain seq x y z
N GLN A 1 11.15 18.04 -0.17
CA GLN A 1 11.78 17.06 0.73
C GLN A 1 12.47 16.03 -0.13
N GLU A 2 13.80 15.99 -0.06
CA GLU A 2 14.60 14.99 -0.77
C GLU A 2 14.35 13.62 -0.14
N LYS A 3 14.05 12.64 -0.98
CA LYS A 3 13.82 11.25 -0.59
C LYS A 3 15.11 10.72 0.00
N ASP A 4 15.16 10.50 1.31
CA ASP A 4 16.37 10.05 1.99
C ASP A 4 16.71 8.62 1.52
N PRO A 5 17.83 8.41 0.80
CA PRO A 5 18.21 7.08 0.32
C PRO A 5 18.41 6.08 1.47
N ARG A 6 18.69 6.55 2.69
CA ARG A 6 18.84 5.71 3.89
C ARG A 6 17.52 5.09 4.32
N ALA A 7 16.38 5.75 4.07
CA ALA A 7 15.07 5.22 4.44
C ALA A 7 14.77 3.91 3.70
N LEU A 8 15.15 3.83 2.42
CA LEU A 8 15.03 2.59 1.65
C LEU A 8 15.92 1.49 2.21
N GLU A 9 17.19 1.81 2.50
CA GLU A 9 18.15 0.82 3.02
C GLU A 9 17.67 0.24 4.35
N TYR A 10 17.17 1.07 5.27
CA TYR A 10 16.62 0.60 6.54
C TYR A 10 15.37 -0.27 6.35
N ALA A 11 14.45 0.14 5.46
CA ALA A 11 13.24 -0.62 5.20
C ALA A 11 13.54 -1.97 4.52
N GLU A 12 14.54 -2.04 3.64
CA GLU A 12 14.99 -3.30 3.03
C GLU A 12 15.61 -4.24 4.07
N LYS A 13 16.48 -3.73 4.95
CA LYS A 13 17.04 -4.53 6.05
C LYS A 13 15.95 -5.03 6.99
N ALA A 14 14.99 -4.18 7.36
CA ALA A 14 13.85 -4.56 8.20
C ALA A 14 13.06 -5.72 7.55
N ASN A 15 12.77 -5.63 6.26
CA ASN A 15 12.07 -6.67 5.52
C ASN A 15 12.90 -7.97 5.36
N GLN A 16 14.23 -7.89 5.34
CA GLN A 16 15.11 -9.07 5.31
C GLN A 16 15.19 -9.78 6.67
N ILE A 17 15.23 -9.02 7.76
CA ILE A 17 15.32 -9.56 9.13
C ILE A 17 13.96 -10.13 9.57
N THR A 18 12.87 -9.47 9.17
CA THR A 18 11.50 -9.88 9.47
C THR A 18 10.84 -10.40 8.20
N ALA A 19 11.39 -11.50 7.67
CA ALA A 19 10.75 -12.22 6.59
C ALA A 19 9.28 -12.47 6.99
N ASP A 20 8.35 -12.02 6.13
CA ASP A 20 6.90 -12.12 6.31
C ASP A 20 6.26 -11.20 7.38
N ASN A 21 6.85 -10.03 7.66
CA ASN A 21 6.16 -8.98 8.43
C ASN A 21 5.39 -8.01 7.49
N PRO A 22 4.04 -8.01 7.51
CA PRO A 22 3.23 -7.14 6.65
C PRO A 22 3.47 -5.66 6.86
N ALA A 23 3.72 -5.21 8.10
CA ALA A 23 3.97 -3.79 8.39
C ALA A 23 5.31 -3.32 7.83
N ALA A 24 6.33 -4.18 7.86
CA ALA A 24 7.63 -3.89 7.25
C ALA A 24 7.52 -3.86 5.71
N MET A 25 6.77 -4.80 5.13
CA MET A 25 6.47 -4.81 3.69
C MET A 25 5.71 -3.54 3.25
N ASP A 26 4.72 -3.12 4.04
CA ASP A 26 3.92 -1.93 3.77
C ASP A 26 4.77 -0.64 3.81
N THR A 27 5.57 -0.47 4.87
CA THR A 27 6.50 0.67 5.00
C THR A 27 7.47 0.74 3.81
N LEU A 28 8.08 -0.40 3.46
CA LEU A 28 8.99 -0.49 2.31
C LEU A 28 8.27 -0.18 1.00
N ALA A 29 7.05 -0.69 0.82
CA ALA A 29 6.26 -0.43 -0.37
C ALA A 29 5.89 1.05 -0.51
N TRP A 30 5.53 1.72 0.59
CA TRP A 30 5.23 3.14 0.58
C TRP A 30 6.44 3.98 0.12
N ILE A 31 7.62 3.69 0.68
CA ILE A 31 8.89 4.33 0.26
C ILE A 31 9.16 4.06 -1.24
N LEU A 32 8.92 2.84 -1.71
CA LEU A 32 9.10 2.49 -3.12
C LEU A 32 8.11 3.23 -4.04
N LEU A 33 6.86 3.41 -3.63
CA LEU A 33 5.87 4.22 -4.36
C LEU A 33 6.31 5.67 -4.47
N GLU A 34 6.80 6.25 -3.37
CA GLU A 34 7.33 7.61 -3.37
C GLU A 34 8.52 7.74 -4.32
N GLN A 35 9.36 6.71 -4.43
CA GLN A 35 10.46 6.65 -5.39
C GLN A 35 10.05 6.35 -6.84
N GLY A 36 8.75 6.16 -7.12
CA GLY A 36 8.26 5.81 -8.46
C GLY A 36 8.52 4.35 -8.85
N LYS A 37 8.99 3.51 -7.91
CA LYS A 37 9.23 2.08 -8.11
C LYS A 37 7.93 1.29 -7.91
N THR A 38 6.87 1.69 -8.62
CA THR A 38 5.49 1.22 -8.39
C THR A 38 5.34 -0.29 -8.53
N ALA A 39 5.99 -0.92 -9.51
CA ALA A 39 5.89 -2.38 -9.70
C ALA A 39 6.41 -3.18 -8.50
N ARG A 40 7.51 -2.73 -7.88
CA ARG A 40 8.07 -3.40 -6.70
C ARG A 40 7.20 -3.18 -5.47
N ALA A 41 6.64 -1.97 -5.32
CA ALA A 41 5.71 -1.68 -4.25
C ALA A 41 4.44 -2.54 -4.33
N LEU A 42 3.87 -2.70 -5.52
CA LEU A 42 2.71 -3.57 -5.74
C LEU A 42 2.98 -5.01 -5.29
N GLY A 43 4.12 -5.58 -5.68
CA GLY A 43 4.49 -6.94 -5.29
C GLY A 43 4.62 -7.12 -3.76
N LEU A 44 5.07 -6.10 -3.04
CA LEU A 44 5.14 -6.13 -1.57
C LEU A 44 3.76 -5.99 -0.94
N LEU A 45 2.94 -5.04 -1.41
CA LEU A 45 1.59 -4.80 -0.87
C LEU A 45 0.67 -6.00 -1.11
N GLN A 46 0.76 -6.64 -2.27
CA GLN A 46 0.00 -7.86 -2.57
C GLN A 46 0.37 -9.01 -1.61
N LYS A 47 1.66 -9.17 -1.30
CA LYS A 47 2.11 -10.16 -0.30
C LYS A 47 1.64 -9.78 1.10
N ALA A 48 1.75 -8.51 1.46
CA ALA A 48 1.34 -8.02 2.78
C ALA A 48 -0.17 -8.22 3.01
N VAL A 49 -1.01 -7.93 2.01
CA VAL A 49 -2.46 -8.24 2.03
C VAL A 49 -2.72 -9.74 2.14
N ALA A 50 -1.95 -10.58 1.44
CA ALA A 50 -2.12 -12.03 1.53
C ALA A 50 -1.79 -12.59 2.93
N ILE A 51 -0.83 -11.98 3.64
CA ILE A 51 -0.43 -12.39 4.99
C ILE A 51 -1.39 -11.82 6.05
N ALA A 52 -1.84 -10.57 5.88
CA ALA A 52 -2.70 -9.87 6.84
C ALA A 52 -3.87 -9.15 6.17
N PRO A 53 -4.87 -9.89 5.66
CA PRO A 53 -6.03 -9.35 4.94
C PRO A 53 -6.99 -8.52 5.82
N GLN A 54 -6.75 -8.46 7.13
CA GLN A 54 -7.52 -7.66 8.08
C GLN A 54 -6.97 -6.23 8.25
N LEU A 55 -5.76 -5.95 7.75
CA LEU A 55 -5.10 -4.65 7.94
C LEU A 55 -5.52 -3.66 6.85
N THR A 56 -6.52 -2.84 7.17
CA THR A 56 -7.12 -1.87 6.25
C THR A 56 -6.15 -0.87 5.65
N GLU A 57 -5.10 -0.49 6.38
CA GLU A 57 -4.05 0.42 5.92
C GLU A 57 -3.33 -0.13 4.68
N ILE A 58 -3.00 -1.44 4.70
CA ILE A 58 -2.29 -2.09 3.58
C ILE A 58 -3.18 -2.20 2.34
N HIS A 59 -4.47 -2.46 2.53
CA HIS A 59 -5.46 -2.44 1.45
C HIS A 59 -5.57 -1.04 0.82
N TYR A 60 -5.56 0.02 1.63
CA TYR A 60 -5.53 1.39 1.12
C TYR A 60 -4.24 1.68 0.36
N HIS A 61 -3.06 1.34 0.89
CA HIS A 61 -1.79 1.51 0.19
C HIS A 61 -1.72 0.71 -1.12
N LEU A 62 -2.29 -0.50 -1.16
CA LEU A 62 -2.44 -1.30 -2.38
C LEU A 62 -3.30 -0.56 -3.41
N ALA A 63 -4.44 0.01 -3.00
CA ALA A 63 -5.26 0.82 -3.89
C ALA A 63 -4.49 2.03 -4.45
N VAL A 64 -3.75 2.76 -3.61
CA VAL A 64 -2.91 3.89 -4.06
C VAL A 64 -1.87 3.43 -5.08
N ALA A 65 -1.21 2.29 -4.82
CA ALA A 65 -0.23 1.70 -5.71
C ALA A 65 -0.84 1.33 -7.07
N LEU A 66 -2.03 0.72 -7.06
CA LEU A 66 -2.76 0.35 -8.27
C LEU A 66 -3.12 1.58 -9.11
N VAL A 67 -3.61 2.66 -8.48
CA VAL A 67 -3.86 3.93 -9.19
C VAL A 67 -2.58 4.48 -9.83
N LYS A 68 -1.46 4.50 -9.09
CA LYS A 68 -0.16 4.98 -9.60
C LYS A 68 0.39 4.10 -10.73
N SER A 69 0.02 2.82 -10.78
CA SER A 69 0.42 1.90 -11.84
C SER A 69 -0.43 2.03 -13.11
N GLY A 70 -1.56 2.74 -13.03
CA GLY A 70 -2.54 2.86 -14.11
C GLY A 70 -3.65 1.81 -14.07
N ASP A 71 -3.56 0.79 -13.20
CA ASP A 71 -4.62 -0.20 -12.99
C ASP A 71 -5.76 0.34 -12.12
N LYS A 72 -6.51 1.29 -12.69
CA LYS A 72 -7.66 1.92 -12.05
C LYS A 72 -8.81 0.93 -11.79
N VAL A 73 -8.91 -0.12 -12.60
CA VAL A 73 -9.96 -1.13 -12.48
C VAL A 73 -9.79 -1.91 -11.18
N GLN A 74 -8.59 -2.43 -10.92
CA GLN A 74 -8.32 -3.13 -9.66
C GLN A 74 -8.33 -2.16 -8.48
N ALA A 75 -7.80 -0.94 -8.64
CA ALA A 75 -7.86 0.06 -7.57
C ALA A 75 -9.28 0.35 -7.10
N ARG A 76 -10.22 0.52 -8.05
CA ARG A 76 -11.64 0.73 -7.74
C ARG A 76 -12.20 -0.45 -6.96
N LYS A 77 -11.97 -1.68 -7.44
CA LYS A 77 -12.45 -2.90 -6.80
C LYS A 77 -11.92 -3.03 -5.36
N GLU A 78 -10.64 -2.73 -5.15
CA GLU A 78 -10.01 -2.77 -3.84
C GLU A 78 -10.62 -1.75 -2.88
N LEU A 79 -10.84 -0.51 -3.34
CA LEU A 79 -11.47 0.55 -2.54
C LEU A 79 -12.94 0.25 -2.22
N GLU A 80 -13.69 -0.30 -3.16
CA GLU A 80 -15.07 -0.72 -2.94
C GLU A 80 -15.15 -1.82 -1.88
N LEU A 81 -14.24 -2.80 -1.92
CA LEU A 81 -14.13 -3.84 -0.90
C LEU A 81 -13.79 -3.24 0.46
N LEU A 82 -12.76 -2.38 0.52
CA LEU A 82 -12.29 -1.73 1.74
C LEU A 82 -13.38 -0.88 2.41
N LEU A 83 -14.22 -0.22 1.63
CA LEU A 83 -15.28 0.67 2.13
C LEU A 83 -16.62 -0.03 2.39
N LYS A 84 -16.76 -1.31 2.00
CA LYS A 84 -18.03 -2.06 2.04
C LYS A 84 -18.66 -2.10 3.43
N ASP A 85 -17.86 -2.44 4.43
CA ASP A 85 -18.36 -2.67 5.80
C ASP A 85 -18.53 -1.37 6.60
N LYS A 86 -18.17 -0.21 6.02
CA LYS A 86 -18.23 1.13 6.63
C LYS A 86 -17.57 1.25 8.01
N LYS A 87 -16.71 0.30 8.38
CA LYS A 87 -15.93 0.36 9.61
C LYS A 87 -14.96 1.53 9.50
N PRO A 88 -14.88 2.41 10.52
CA PRO A 88 -13.92 3.50 10.50
C PRO A 88 -12.50 2.93 10.54
N PHE A 89 -11.62 3.48 9.70
CA PHE A 89 -10.17 3.28 9.72
C PHE A 89 -9.50 4.62 9.39
N PRO A 90 -8.22 4.81 9.73
CA PRO A 90 -7.58 6.13 9.67
C PRO A 90 -7.65 6.79 8.28
N GLU A 91 -7.54 6.01 7.20
CA GLU A 91 -7.52 6.49 5.82
C GLU A 91 -8.89 6.49 5.13
N ILE A 92 -9.99 6.33 5.86
CA ILE A 92 -11.32 6.11 5.26
C ILE A 92 -11.78 7.26 4.35
N GLU A 93 -11.49 8.51 4.71
CA GLU A 93 -11.85 9.67 3.89
C GLU A 93 -10.96 9.78 2.65
N GLN A 94 -9.67 9.43 2.76
CA GLN A 94 -8.73 9.38 1.65
C GLN A 94 -9.13 8.27 0.67
N ALA A 95 -9.51 7.08 1.16
CA ALA A 95 -10.01 5.99 0.36
C ALA A 95 -11.29 6.39 -0.41
N ARG A 96 -12.23 7.08 0.23
CA ARG A 96 -13.44 7.62 -0.42
C ARG A 96 -13.12 8.67 -1.47
N ALA A 97 -12.19 9.58 -1.17
CA ALA A 97 -11.76 10.61 -2.11
C ALA A 97 -11.08 9.97 -3.34
N LEU A 98 -10.21 8.98 -3.12
CA LEU A 98 -9.54 8.25 -4.19
C LEU A 98 -10.55 7.51 -5.07
N LEU A 99 -11.52 6.82 -4.49
CA LEU A 99 -12.55 6.10 -5.24
C LEU A 99 -13.38 7.03 -6.14
N LYS A 100 -13.66 8.26 -5.68
CA LYS A 100 -14.40 9.27 -6.48
C LYS A 100 -13.59 9.81 -7.67
N GLN A 101 -12.27 9.67 -7.66
CA GLN A 101 -11.38 10.14 -8.73
C GLN A 101 -11.10 9.08 -9.80
N LEU A 102 -11.50 7.84 -9.55
CA LEU A 102 -11.47 6.72 -10.49
C LEU A 102 -12.77 6.61 -11.27
#